data_AF-A0A1Y3N9B3-F1
#
_entry.id   AF-A0A1Y3N9B3-F1
#
_cell.length_a   1.000
_cell.length_b   1.000
_cell.length_c   1.000
_cell.angle_alpha   90.00
_cell.angle_beta   90.00
_cell.angle_gamma   90.00
#
_symmetry.space_group_name_H-M   'P 1'
#
loop_
_entity.id
_entity.type
_entity.pdbx_description
1 polymer ?
#
loop_
_entity_poly.entity_id
_entity_poly.type
_entity_poly.pdbx_seq_one_letter_code
_entity_poly.pdbx_strand_id
1 'polypeptide(L)'
;MTLKDQCYHNNELDNETGNNITPLPLYLFIFICSELFLIYVTYDALYHNNNIEIIGSAIYNTLNSCYSIIQAFQLYKYLTEECFNRIKIFTYIIPIICFTYVLVHIYLSYKLCSEFGWTIYKSIGADSKLRSNKIVMHKWMLNIFNYN
;
A
#
# COMPACT_ATOMS: atom_id res chain seq x y z
N MET A 1 -19.49 -36.20 -6.33
CA MET A 1 -19.30 -34.84 -6.87
C MET A 1 -18.84 -33.97 -5.72
N THR A 2 -17.59 -33.50 -5.76
CA THR A 2 -16.99 -32.71 -4.68
C THR A 2 -17.68 -31.35 -4.60
N LEU A 3 -17.93 -30.82 -3.39
CA LEU A 3 -18.57 -29.50 -3.17
C LEU A 3 -17.91 -28.37 -3.98
N LYS A 4 -16.61 -28.52 -4.29
CA LYS A 4 -15.85 -27.60 -5.13
C LYS A 4 -16.45 -27.44 -6.53
N ASP A 5 -16.96 -28.50 -7.15
CA ASP A 5 -17.42 -28.47 -8.55
C ASP A 5 -18.82 -27.88 -8.72
N GLN A 6 -19.55 -27.66 -7.61
CA GLN A 6 -20.92 -27.16 -7.63
C GLN A 6 -21.02 -25.63 -7.60
N CYS A 7 -19.93 -24.94 -7.26
CA CYS A 7 -19.98 -23.50 -6.95
C CYS A 7 -19.27 -22.61 -7.98
N TYR A 8 -18.52 -23.18 -8.92
CA TYR A 8 -17.83 -22.43 -9.96
C TYR A 8 -18.57 -22.52 -11.30
N HIS A 9 -18.54 -21.45 -12.08
CA HIS A 9 -18.95 -21.51 -13.48
C HIS A 9 -17.93 -22.33 -14.29
N ASN A 10 -18.32 -23.54 -14.69
CA ASN A 10 -17.45 -24.50 -15.38
C ASN A 10 -17.20 -24.18 -16.87
N ASN A 11 -17.82 -23.14 -17.43
CA ASN A 11 -17.96 -23.01 -18.88
C ASN A 11 -16.81 -22.31 -19.62
N GLU A 12 -15.75 -21.88 -18.93
CA GLU A 12 -14.65 -21.10 -19.54
C GLU A 12 -13.24 -21.65 -19.26
N LEU A 13 -13.11 -22.67 -18.41
CA LEU A 13 -11.81 -23.25 -17.99
C LEU A 13 -11.40 -24.50 -18.78
N ASP A 14 -12.29 -25.07 -19.60
CA ASP A 14 -12.05 -26.38 -20.22
C ASP A 14 -11.27 -26.33 -21.55
N ASN A 15 -11.07 -25.14 -22.13
CA ASN A 15 -10.53 -25.03 -23.49
C ASN A 15 -9.03 -24.73 -23.59
N GLU A 16 -8.32 -24.33 -22.53
CA GLU A 16 -6.87 -24.16 -22.58
C GLU A 16 -6.16 -24.64 -21.30
N THR A 17 -5.62 -25.85 -21.38
CA THR A 17 -4.58 -26.46 -20.51
C THR A 17 -5.07 -27.19 -19.25
N GLY A 18 -4.79 -28.50 -19.20
CA GLY A 18 -5.18 -29.44 -18.15
C GLY A 18 -4.49 -29.29 -16.79
N ASN A 19 -4.58 -28.10 -16.19
CA ASN A 19 -4.38 -27.89 -14.75
C ASN A 19 -5.54 -27.01 -14.26
N ASN A 20 -6.47 -27.58 -13.48
CA ASN A 20 -7.64 -26.87 -12.96
C ASN A 20 -7.26 -25.89 -11.83
N ILE A 21 -6.53 -24.83 -12.17
CA ILE A 21 -6.14 -23.79 -11.23
C ILE A 21 -7.33 -22.83 -11.10
N THR A 22 -8.18 -23.06 -10.11
CA THR A 22 -9.24 -22.09 -9.75
C THR A 22 -8.56 -20.78 -9.31
N PRO A 23 -8.77 -19.64 -9.97
CA PRO A 23 -8.04 -18.39 -9.68
C PRO A 23 -8.52 -17.70 -8.39
N LEU A 24 -9.72 -18.03 -7.90
CA LEU A 24 -10.33 -17.37 -6.75
C LEU A 24 -9.51 -17.39 -5.45
N PRO A 25 -8.92 -18.53 -5.01
CA PRO A 25 -8.08 -18.58 -3.81
C PRO A 25 -6.79 -17.76 -3.95
N LEU A 26 -6.27 -17.62 -5.17
CA LEU A 26 -5.07 -16.84 -5.44
C LEU A 26 -5.31 -15.35 -5.16
N TYR A 27 -6.46 -14.80 -5.58
CA TYR A 27 -6.81 -13.41 -5.30
C TYR A 27 -6.92 -13.12 -3.80
N LEU A 28 -7.55 -14.03 -3.05
CA LEU A 28 -7.64 -13.93 -1.58
C LEU A 28 -6.27 -14.02 -0.90
N PHE A 29 -5.40 -14.91 -1.38
CA PHE A 29 -4.06 -15.06 -0.83
C PHE A 29 -3.20 -13.80 -1.05
N ILE A 30 -3.20 -13.26 -2.27
CA ILE A 30 -2.47 -12.02 -2.59
C ILE A 30 -2.99 -10.86 -1.74
N PHE A 31 -4.31 -10.79 -1.52
CA PHE A 31 -4.93 -9.76 -0.69
C PHE A 31 -4.51 -9.85 0.78
N ILE A 32 -4.49 -11.05 1.37
CA ILE A 32 -4.02 -11.21 2.76
C ILE A 32 -2.54 -10.86 2.87
N CYS A 33 -1.72 -11.30 1.91
CA CYS A 33 -0.30 -10.97 1.86
C CYS A 33 -0.06 -9.47 1.69
N SER A 34 -0.88 -8.75 0.91
CA SER A 34 -0.76 -7.30 0.73
C SER A 34 -1.07 -6.52 2.00
N GLU A 35 -2.07 -6.92 2.77
CA GLU A 35 -2.38 -6.30 4.07
C GLU A 35 -1.26 -6.52 5.10
N LEU A 36 -0.68 -7.73 5.16
CA LEU A 36 0.48 -8.01 6.01
C LEU A 36 1.70 -7.19 5.61
N PHE A 37 1.93 -7.06 4.30
CA PHE A 37 3.02 -6.24 3.78
C PHE A 37 2.84 -4.75 4.11
N LEU A 38 1.61 -4.22 4.04
CA LEU A 38 1.32 -2.85 4.45
C LEU A 38 1.68 -2.63 5.93
N ILE A 39 1.28 -3.54 6.82
CA ILE A 39 1.61 -3.45 8.25
C ILE A 39 3.13 -3.45 8.45
N TYR A 40 3.85 -4.33 7.75
CA TYR A 40 5.32 -4.39 7.82
C TYR A 40 5.97 -3.09 7.35
N VAL A 41 5.58 -2.55 6.19
CA VAL A 41 6.14 -1.30 5.65
C VAL A 41 5.82 -0.11 6.54
N THR A 42 4.59 -0.01 7.06
CA THR A 42 4.24 1.06 8.00
C THR A 42 5.04 0.95 9.29
N TYR A 43 5.27 -0.26 9.81
CA TYR A 43 6.13 -0.46 10.99
C TYR A 43 7.57 -0.02 10.72
N ASP A 44 8.16 -0.44 9.59
CA ASP A 44 9.51 -0.06 9.20
C ASP A 44 9.65 1.47 9.05
N ALA A 45 8.66 2.09 8.40
CA ALA A 45 8.60 3.54 8.21
C ALA A 45 8.56 4.30 9.54
N LEU A 46 7.81 3.78 10.52
CA LEU A 46 7.72 4.36 11.87
C LEU A 46 9.01 4.19 12.65
N TYR A 47 9.66 3.02 12.55
CA TYR A 47 10.93 2.75 13.23
C TYR A 47 12.06 3.65 12.71
N HIS A 48 12.14 3.82 11.39
CA HIS A 48 13.15 4.65 10.73
C HIS A 48 12.77 6.15 10.66
N ASN A 49 11.56 6.53 11.10
CA ASN A 49 10.99 7.87 10.91
C ASN A 49 11.07 8.35 9.44
N ASN A 50 10.85 7.44 8.50
CA ASN A 50 10.94 7.72 7.08
C ASN A 50 9.61 8.25 6.53
N ASN A 51 9.52 9.56 6.32
CA ASN A 51 8.31 10.21 5.82
C ASN A 51 7.90 9.77 4.42
N ILE A 52 8.86 9.42 3.56
CA ILE A 52 8.57 9.01 2.19
C ILE A 52 7.83 7.66 2.21
N GLU A 53 8.25 6.75 3.10
CA GLU A 53 7.58 5.46 3.28
C GLU A 53 6.20 5.60 3.93
N ILE A 54 6.01 6.54 4.85
CA ILE A 54 4.68 6.82 5.42
C ILE A 54 3.71 7.25 4.32
N ILE A 55 4.11 8.20 3.46
CA ILE A 55 3.29 8.63 2.30
C ILE A 55 3.06 7.46 1.34
N GLY A 56 4.09 6.66 1.06
CA GLY A 56 4.00 5.46 0.25
C GLY A 56 2.97 4.47 0.80
N SER A 57 2.97 4.24 2.12
CA SER A 57 2.02 3.35 2.78
C SER A 57 0.56 3.85 2.67
N ALA A 58 0.35 5.17 2.71
CA ALA A 58 -0.98 5.75 2.54
C ALA A 58 -1.54 5.57 1.11
N ILE A 59 -0.69 5.74 0.10
CA ILE A 59 -1.05 5.46 -1.30
C ILE A 59 -1.33 3.96 -1.48
N TYR A 60 -0.46 3.10 -0.96
CA TYR A 60 -0.61 1.65 -1.04
C TYR A 60 -1.91 1.16 -0.38
N ASN A 61 -2.25 1.68 0.80
CA ASN A 61 -3.51 1.35 1.48
C ASN A 61 -4.74 1.77 0.65
N THR A 62 -4.68 2.93 -0.01
CA THR A 62 -5.74 3.37 -0.92
C THR A 62 -5.91 2.41 -2.11
N LEU A 63 -4.80 1.94 -2.69
CA LEU A 63 -4.83 0.96 -3.78
C LEU A 63 -5.39 -0.40 -3.34
N ASN A 64 -5.01 -0.89 -2.15
CA ASN A 64 -5.58 -2.13 -1.59
C ASN A 64 -7.10 -2.01 -1.39
N SER A 65 -7.59 -0.86 -0.94
CA SER A 65 -9.03 -0.62 -0.81
C SER A 65 -9.75 -0.66 -2.17
N CYS A 66 -9.17 -0.07 -3.22
CA CYS A 66 -9.70 -0.20 -4.57
C CYS A 66 -9.69 -1.65 -5.07
N TYR A 67 -8.63 -2.40 -4.75
CA TYR A 67 -8.53 -3.82 -5.11
C TYR A 67 -9.63 -4.66 -4.44
N SER A 68 -10.00 -4.38 -3.19
CA SER A 68 -11.09 -5.08 -2.50
C SER A 68 -12.44 -4.98 -3.24
N ILE A 69 -12.70 -3.86 -3.92
CA ILE A 69 -13.88 -3.68 -4.77
C ILE A 69 -13.79 -4.54 -6.03
N ILE A 70 -12.63 -4.53 -6.71
CA ILE A 70 -12.41 -5.33 -7.92
C ILE A 70 -12.58 -6.82 -7.62
N GLN A 71 -12.07 -7.28 -6.48
CA GLN A 71 -12.19 -8.66 -6.03
C GLN A 71 -13.65 -9.08 -5.80
N ALA A 72 -14.51 -8.18 -5.30
CA ALA A 72 -15.94 -8.46 -5.16
C ALA A 72 -16.62 -8.73 -6.51
N PHE A 73 -16.27 -7.99 -7.56
CA PHE A 73 -16.79 -8.22 -8.91
C PHE A 73 -16.29 -9.54 -9.51
N GLN A 74 -15.02 -9.88 -9.29
CA GLN A 74 -14.47 -11.16 -9.73
C GLN A 74 -15.16 -12.34 -9.06
N LEU A 75 -15.45 -12.24 -7.76
CA LEU A 75 -16.17 -13.27 -7.03
C LEU A 75 -17.56 -13.53 -7.64
N TYR A 76 -18.30 -12.48 -7.99
CA TYR A 76 -19.59 -12.61 -8.67
C TYR A 76 -19.47 -13.26 -10.05
N LYS A 77 -18.39 -12.97 -10.81
CA LYS A 77 -18.19 -13.55 -12.14
C LYS A 77 -17.92 -15.06 -12.10
N TYR A 78 -17.16 -15.54 -11.10
CA TYR A 78 -16.71 -16.93 -11.06
C TYR A 78 -17.65 -17.87 -10.27
N LEU A 79 -18.53 -17.34 -9.40
CA LEU A 79 -19.45 -18.15 -8.61
C LEU A 79 -20.86 -18.21 -9.21
N THR A 80 -21.53 -19.35 -9.02
CA THR A 80 -22.96 -19.48 -9.28
C THR A 80 -23.80 -18.69 -8.26
N GLU A 81 -24.94 -18.16 -8.67
CA GLU A 81 -25.88 -17.37 -7.84
C GLU A 81 -26.20 -18.01 -6.47
N GLU A 82 -26.42 -19.32 -6.42
CA GLU A 82 -26.71 -20.03 -5.15
C GLU A 82 -25.55 -19.96 -4.15
N CYS A 83 -24.32 -20.07 -4.64
CA CYS A 83 -23.12 -19.98 -3.81
C CYS A 83 -22.85 -18.53 -3.41
N PHE A 84 -22.96 -17.61 -4.38
CA PHE A 84 -22.79 -16.17 -4.13
C PHE A 84 -23.75 -15.67 -3.06
N ASN A 85 -25.02 -16.07 -3.09
CA ASN A 85 -26.02 -15.63 -2.12
C ASN A 85 -25.69 -16.05 -0.66
N ARG A 86 -24.91 -17.13 -0.46
CA ARG A 86 -24.42 -17.56 0.86
C ARG A 86 -23.28 -16.67 1.38
N ILE A 87 -22.41 -16.18 0.49
CA ILE A 87 -21.22 -15.40 0.86
C ILE A 87 -21.35 -13.90 0.62
N LYS A 88 -22.43 -13.44 -0.04
CA LYS A 88 -22.63 -12.05 -0.45
C LYS A 88 -22.40 -11.04 0.67
N ILE A 89 -22.80 -11.40 1.90
CA ILE A 89 -22.68 -10.53 3.06
C ILE A 89 -21.20 -10.21 3.33
N PHE A 90 -20.32 -11.21 3.26
CA PHE A 90 -18.89 -11.04 3.47
C PHE A 90 -18.25 -10.23 2.34
N THR A 91 -18.71 -10.44 1.10
CA THR A 91 -18.22 -9.72 -0.09
C THR A 91 -18.45 -8.22 -0.01
N TYR A 92 -19.56 -7.76 0.58
CA TYR A 92 -19.82 -6.33 0.79
C TYR A 92 -19.19 -5.78 2.07
N ILE A 93 -19.07 -6.59 3.12
CA ILE A 93 -18.47 -6.15 4.39
C ILE A 93 -16.97 -5.87 4.24
N ILE A 94 -16.22 -6.70 3.51
CA ILE A 94 -14.77 -6.55 3.31
C ILE A 94 -14.39 -5.15 2.80
N PRO A 95 -14.93 -4.66 1.66
CA PRO A 95 -14.55 -3.33 1.16
C PRO A 95 -14.97 -2.22 2.12
N ILE A 96 -16.11 -2.33 2.81
CA ILE A 96 -16.54 -1.31 3.80
C ILE A 96 -15.50 -1.19 4.92
N ILE A 97 -15.02 -2.31 5.45
CA ILE A 97 -13.99 -2.30 6.49
C ILE A 97 -12.68 -1.71 5.94
N CYS A 98 -12.25 -2.10 4.74
CA CYS A 98 -11.05 -1.53 4.10
C CYS A 98 -11.16 0.00 3.96
N PHE A 99 -12.30 0.53 3.51
CA PHE A 99 -12.49 1.98 3.40
C PHE A 99 -12.40 2.68 4.76
N THR A 100 -12.99 2.11 5.82
CA THR A 100 -12.85 2.69 7.16
C THR A 100 -11.40 2.68 7.64
N TYR A 101 -10.65 1.62 7.33
CA TYR A 101 -9.23 1.52 7.63
C TYR A 101 -8.40 2.56 6.85
N VAL A 102 -8.68 2.76 5.56
CA VAL A 102 -8.02 3.80 4.75
C VAL A 102 -8.21 5.18 5.35
N LEU A 103 -9.42 5.54 5.78
CA LEU A 103 -9.68 6.85 6.37
C LEU A 103 -8.85 7.08 7.64
N VAL A 104 -8.80 6.08 8.53
CA VAL A 104 -7.99 6.14 9.76
C VAL A 104 -6.51 6.22 9.42
N HIS A 105 -6.04 5.42 8.47
CA HIS A 105 -4.63 5.38 8.08
C HIS A 105 -4.17 6.68 7.42
N ILE A 106 -5.00 7.29 6.58
CA ILE A 106 -4.72 8.61 5.98
C ILE A 106 -4.65 9.69 7.06
N TYR A 107 -5.58 9.68 8.02
CA TYR A 107 -5.56 10.63 9.14
C TYR A 107 -4.28 10.49 9.98
N LEU A 108 -3.90 9.26 10.33
CA LEU A 108 -2.67 8.98 11.08
C LEU A 108 -1.44 9.38 10.28
N SER A 109 -1.37 9.01 9.00
CA SER A 109 -0.27 9.34 8.09
C SER A 109 -0.10 10.85 7.93
N TYR A 110 -1.20 11.60 7.78
CA TYR A 110 -1.18 13.06 7.72
C TYR A 110 -0.57 13.66 9.00
N LYS A 111 -1.01 13.18 10.17
CA LYS A 111 -0.51 13.66 11.46
C LYS A 111 0.99 13.37 11.63
N LEU A 112 1.42 12.15 11.29
CA LEU A 112 2.83 11.74 11.32
C LEU A 112 3.69 12.59 10.37
N CYS A 113 3.26 12.75 9.12
CA CYS A 113 3.97 13.56 8.13
C CYS A 113 4.08 15.03 8.54
N SER A 114 3.09 15.59 9.24
CA SER A 114 3.17 16.97 9.74
C SER A 114 4.26 17.13 10.81
N GLU A 115 4.28 16.24 11.80
CA GLU A 115 5.28 16.27 12.90
C GLU A 115 6.70 16.04 12.38
N PHE A 116 6.88 15.02 11.54
CA PHE A 116 8.19 14.73 10.99
C PHE A 116 8.61 15.72 9.91
N GLY A 117 7.68 16.21 9.08
CA GLY A 117 7.95 17.22 8.06
C GLY A 117 8.42 18.53 8.67
N TRP A 118 7.82 18.92 9.80
CA TRP A 118 8.28 20.06 10.60
C TRP A 118 9.68 19.83 11.19
N THR A 119 9.95 18.60 11.67
CA THR A 119 11.25 18.22 12.22
C THR A 119 12.36 18.24 11.15
N ILE A 120 12.09 17.71 9.96
CA ILE A 120 13.01 17.75 8.81
C ILE A 120 13.27 19.18 8.36
N TYR A 121 12.22 20.00 8.22
CA TYR A 121 12.35 21.42 7.88
C TYR A 121 13.28 22.14 8.87
N LYS A 122 13.10 21.89 10.16
CA LYS A 122 13.94 22.46 11.21
C LYS A 122 15.36 21.92 11.16
N SER A 123 15.57 20.64 10.90
CA SER A 123 16.92 20.07 10.79
C SER A 123 17.70 20.68 9.62
N ILE A 124 17.06 20.86 8.46
CA ILE A 124 17.69 21.45 7.27
C ILE A 124 17.92 22.96 7.48
N GLY A 125 16.98 23.65 8.12
CA GLY A 125 17.09 25.08 8.42
C GLY A 125 18.03 25.42 9.57
N ALA A 126 18.19 24.53 10.56
CA ALA A 126 18.99 24.74 11.76
C ALA A 126 20.38 24.08 11.73
N ASP A 127 20.69 23.28 10.71
CA ASP A 127 22.04 22.71 10.60
C ASP A 127 23.06 23.80 10.23
N SER A 128 23.71 24.32 11.28
CA SER A 128 24.77 25.31 11.19
C SER A 128 26.01 24.78 10.44
N LYS A 129 26.16 23.45 10.29
CA LYS A 129 27.27 22.84 9.56
C LYS A 129 27.14 23.03 8.05
N LEU A 130 25.93 22.95 7.50
CA LEU A 130 25.68 23.27 6.08
C LEU A 130 26.01 24.74 5.77
N ARG A 131 25.69 25.65 6.68
CA ARG A 131 26.07 27.07 6.56
C ARG A 131 27.57 27.28 6.71
N SER A 132 28.21 26.61 7.66
CA SER A 132 29.66 26.68 7.88
C SER A 132 30.44 26.18 6.68
N ASN A 133 30.08 25.01 6.12
CA ASN A 133 30.75 24.42 4.96
C ASN A 133 30.62 25.30 3.71
N LYS A 134 29.46 25.97 3.51
CA LYS A 134 29.29 26.96 2.43
C LYS A 134 30.22 28.16 2.60
N ILE A 135 30.38 28.67 3.82
CA ILE A 135 31.28 29.80 4.11
C ILE A 135 32.75 29.38 3.94
N VAL A 136 33.12 28.18 4.38
CA VAL A 136 34.48 27.63 4.20
C VAL A 136 34.79 27.46 2.72
N MET A 137 33.89 26.88 1.92
CA MET A 137 34.06 26.77 0.46
C MET A 137 34.15 28.14 -0.22
N HIS A 138 33.32 29.11 0.18
CA HIS A 138 33.38 30.46 -0.37
C HIS A 138 34.73 31.14 -0.06
N LYS A 139 35.23 31.01 1.17
CA LYS A 139 36.57 31.49 1.55
C LYS A 139 37.68 30.80 0.74
N TRP A 140 37.56 29.49 0.54
CA TRP A 140 38.50 28.72 -0.28
C TRP A 140 38.53 29.20 -1.73
N MET A 141 37.36 29.39 -2.35
CA MET A 141 37.25 29.94 -3.70
C MET A 141 37.89 31.33 -3.80
N LEU A 142 37.57 32.24 -2.87
CA LEU A 142 38.18 33.58 -2.88
C LEU A 142 39.70 33.54 -2.70
N ASN A 143 40.21 32.64 -1.86
CA ASN A 143 41.65 32.49 -1.66
C ASN A 143 42.36 31.94 -2.92
N ILE A 144 41.71 31.07 -3.68
CA ILE A 144 42.22 30.60 -5.00
C ILE A 144 42.25 31.75 -6.01
N PHE A 145 41.19 32.57 -6.08
CA PHE A 145 41.11 33.66 -7.06
C PHE A 145 42.03 34.86 -6.72
N ASN A 146 42.39 35.03 -5.46
CA ASN A 146 43.28 36.11 -5.01
C ASN A 146 44.78 35.77 -5.09
N TYR A 147 45.13 34.59 -5.61
CA TYR A 147 46.52 34.13 -5.78
C TYR A 147 47.04 34.29 -7.24
N ASN A 148 46.28 34.98 -8.08
CA ASN A 148 46.67 35.47 -9.41
C ASN A 148 46.72 37.00 -9.39
#